data_AF-A0A0T8V5G7-F1
#
_entry.id   AF-A0A0T8V5G7-F1
#
_cell.length_a   1.000
_cell.length_b   1.000
_cell.length_c   1.000
_cell.angle_alpha   90.00
_cell.angle_beta   90.00
_cell.angle_gamma   90.00
#
_symmetry.space_group_name_H-M   'P 1'
#
loop_
_entity.id
_entity.type
_entity.pdbx_description
1 polymer ?
#
loop_
_entity_poly.entity_id
_entity_poly.type
_entity_poly.pdbx_seq_one_letter_code
_entity_poly.pdbx_strand_id
1 'polypeptide(L)' 'MSRLQPRPQKNYPNYNWDDLDRFIQDILSDPSFKVCCVDPALYAIPKDEIIAECISAGYTVEEREDGILNIS' A
#
# COMPACT_ATOMS: atom_id res chain seq x y z
N MET A 1 -35.35 -6.51 -13.10
CA MET A 1 -34.13 -7.13 -13.67
C MET A 1 -33.22 -6.02 -14.17
N SER A 2 -32.16 -5.69 -13.43
CA SER A 2 -31.14 -4.73 -13.90
C SER A 2 -30.16 -5.43 -14.83
N ARG A 3 -29.99 -4.89 -16.05
CA ARG A 3 -29.31 -5.51 -17.21
C ARG A 3 -27.81 -5.15 -17.34
N LEU A 4 -27.17 -4.64 -16.29
CA LEU A 4 -25.76 -4.24 -16.34
C LEU A 4 -24.91 -5.17 -15.47
N GLN A 5 -24.13 -6.02 -16.15
CA GLN A 5 -23.02 -6.77 -15.60
C GLN A 5 -21.74 -6.43 -16.40
N PRO A 6 -20.56 -6.43 -15.75
CA PRO A 6 -20.31 -6.93 -14.41
C PRO A 6 -20.69 -5.89 -13.35
N ARG A 7 -21.21 -6.37 -12.21
CA ARG A 7 -21.22 -5.54 -10.99
C ARG A 7 -19.75 -5.17 -10.74
N PRO A 8 -19.39 -3.90 -10.47
CA PRO A 8 -18.05 -3.62 -10.00
C PRO A 8 -17.82 -4.52 -8.78
N GLN A 9 -16.94 -5.50 -8.94
CA GLN A 9 -16.45 -6.27 -7.81
C GLN A 9 -15.97 -5.22 -6.83
N LYS A 10 -16.47 -5.30 -5.60
CA LYS A 10 -16.10 -4.45 -4.48
C LYS A 10 -14.59 -4.25 -4.49
N ASN A 11 -14.12 -3.17 -5.09
CA ASN A 11 -12.74 -2.71 -5.06
C ASN A 11 -12.56 -1.95 -3.74
N TYR A 12 -13.04 -2.55 -2.65
CA TYR A 12 -12.80 -2.00 -1.33
C TYR A 12 -11.33 -2.28 -1.05
N PRO A 13 -10.57 -1.25 -0.68
CA PRO A 13 -9.26 -1.47 -0.14
C PRO A 13 -9.41 -2.42 1.06
N ASN A 14 -8.81 -3.61 0.97
CA ASN A 14 -9.09 -4.73 1.87
C ASN A 14 -7.85 -5.12 2.68
N TYR A 15 -6.73 -4.45 2.41
CA TYR A 15 -5.48 -4.67 3.12
C TYR A 15 -5.43 -3.77 4.36
N ASN A 16 -4.99 -4.39 5.45
CA ASN A 16 -4.93 -3.80 6.76
C ASN A 16 -3.49 -3.36 7.06
N TRP A 17 -3.27 -2.76 8.24
CA TRP A 17 -1.93 -2.43 8.73
C TRP A 17 -1.03 -3.68 8.83
N ASP A 18 -1.60 -4.82 9.19
CA ASP A 18 -0.89 -6.10 9.30
C ASP A 18 -0.36 -6.59 7.93
N ASP A 19 -1.18 -6.44 6.87
CA ASP A 19 -0.76 -6.77 5.51
C ASP A 19 0.35 -5.83 5.02
N LEU A 20 0.24 -4.54 5.35
CA LEU A 20 1.24 -3.52 5.00
C LEU A 20 2.58 -3.80 5.70
N ASP A 21 2.56 -4.03 7.01
CA ASP A 21 3.74 -4.34 7.81
C ASP A 21 4.40 -5.63 7.31
N ARG A 22 3.60 -6.68 7.06
CA ARG A 22 4.11 -7.94 6.53
C ARG A 22 4.71 -7.77 5.13
N PHE A 23 4.10 -6.96 4.27
CA PHE A 23 4.61 -6.70 2.92
C PHE A 23 5.94 -5.93 2.97
N ILE A 24 6.01 -4.87 3.79
CA ILE A 24 7.25 -4.10 3.99
C ILE A 24 8.35 -4.99 4.56
N GLN A 25 8.04 -5.79 5.58
CA GLN A 25 9.01 -6.73 6.17
C GLN A 25 9.46 -7.79 5.17
N ASP A 26 8.57 -8.37 4.38
CA ASP A 26 8.93 -9.39 3.37
C ASP A 26 9.88 -8.81 2.31
N ILE A 27 9.56 -7.61 1.81
CA ILE A 27 10.37 -6.92 0.81
C ILE A 27 11.72 -6.49 1.39
N LEU A 28 11.74 -5.81 2.54
CA LEU A 28 12.97 -5.28 3.14
C LEU A 28 13.82 -6.36 3.82
N SER A 29 13.25 -7.53 4.13
CA SER A 29 14.03 -8.70 4.56
C SER A 29 14.87 -9.27 3.42
N ASP A 30 14.48 -9.04 2.17
CA ASP A 30 15.26 -9.45 1.01
C ASP A 30 16.30 -8.37 0.64
N PRO A 31 17.61 -8.65 0.78
CA PRO A 31 18.66 -7.67 0.50
C PRO A 31 18.74 -7.26 -0.99
N SER A 32 18.00 -7.93 -1.87
CA SER A 32 17.88 -7.57 -3.29
C SER A 32 16.91 -6.42 -3.53
N PHE A 33 15.94 -6.22 -2.63
CA PHE A 33 14.97 -5.14 -2.73
C PHE A 33 15.35 -4.00 -1.80
N LYS A 34 15.81 -2.90 -2.42
CA LYS A 34 16.16 -1.66 -1.69
C LYS A 34 14.95 -0.76 -1.44
N VAL A 35 13.83 -1.02 -2.10
CA VAL A 35 12.63 -0.17 -2.08
C VAL A 35 11.41 -1.08 -2.18
N CYS A 36 10.42 -0.82 -1.34
CA CYS A 36 9.12 -1.45 -1.28
C CYS A 36 8.06 -0.54 -1.91
N CYS A 37 7.43 -0.99 -3.00
CA CYS A 37 6.39 -0.26 -3.70
C CYS A 37 5.02 -0.62 -3.11
N VAL A 38 4.43 0.28 -2.32
CA VAL A 38 3.13 0.12 -1.69
C VAL A 38 2.10 0.97 -2.42
N ASP A 39 1.03 0.34 -2.92
CA ASP A 39 -0.09 1.07 -3.50
C ASP A 39 -1.14 1.36 -2.41
N PRO A 40 -1.26 2.62 -1.92
CA PRO A 40 -2.20 2.98 -0.86
C PRO A 40 -3.66 2.85 -1.28
N ALA A 41 -3.98 2.81 -2.59
CA ALA A 41 -5.35 2.61 -3.06
C ALA A 41 -5.86 1.19 -2.78
N LEU A 42 -4.96 0.25 -2.49
CA LEU A 42 -5.30 -1.12 -2.10
C LEU A 42 -5.59 -1.27 -0.59
N TYR A 43 -5.18 -0.31 0.24
CA TYR A 43 -5.31 -0.37 1.70
C TYR A 43 -6.51 0.41 2.22
N ALA A 44 -7.18 -0.12 3.25
CA ALA A 44 -8.30 0.54 3.91
C ALA A 44 -7.88 1.78 4.71
N ILE A 45 -6.59 2.13 4.63
CA ILE A 45 -5.91 3.16 5.38
C ILE A 45 -5.63 4.32 4.42
N PRO A 46 -5.90 5.58 4.81
CA PRO A 46 -5.56 6.73 3.99
C PRO A 46 -4.04 6.81 3.78
N LYS A 47 -3.64 7.18 2.55
CA LYS A 47 -2.23 7.29 2.17
C LYS A 47 -1.41 8.16 3.13
N ASP A 48 -1.97 9.27 3.62
CA ASP A 48 -1.30 10.17 4.56
C ASP A 48 -0.95 9.49 5.89
N GLU A 49 -1.79 8.57 6.35
CA GLU A 49 -1.57 7.83 7.60
C GLU A 49 -0.49 6.75 7.40
N ILE A 50 -0.49 6.08 6.24
CA ILE A 50 0.60 5.16 5.83
C ILE A 50 1.93 5.91 5.78
N ILE A 51 1.98 7.08 5.13
CA ILE A 51 3.18 7.90 5.03
C ILE A 51 3.65 8.33 6.41
N ALA A 52 2.75 8.84 7.26
CA ALA A 52 3.08 9.30 8.60
C ALA A 52 3.65 8.17 9.48
N GLU A 53 3.03 6.99 9.44
CA GLU A 53 3.49 5.84 10.23
C GLU A 53 4.84 5.33 9.73
N CYS A 54 5.02 5.22 8.40
CA CYS A 54 6.29 4.79 7.83
C CYS A 54 7.42 5.76 8.17
N ILE A 55 7.18 7.08 8.10
CA ILE A 55 8.14 8.11 8.53
C ILE A 55 8.43 8.00 10.03
N SER A 56 7.39 7.77 10.85
CA SER A 56 7.53 7.62 12.31
C SER A 56 8.33 6.37 12.68
N ALA A 57 8.19 5.29 11.92
CA ALA A 57 8.96 4.06 12.07
C ALA A 57 10.41 4.19 11.55
N GLY A 58 10.74 5.28 10.87
CA GLY A 58 12.08 5.57 10.36
C GLY A 58 12.32 5.11 8.91
N TYR A 59 11.26 4.76 8.18
CA TYR A 59 11.34 4.46 6.75
C TYR A 59 11.27 5.75 5.91
N THR A 60 11.94 5.73 4.76
CA THR A 60 11.86 6.82 3.78
C THR A 60 10.71 6.54 2.83
N VAL A 61 9.73 7.44 2.76
CA VAL A 61 8.58 7.31 1.85
C VAL A 61 8.66 8.34 0.72
N GLU A 62 8.63 7.88 -0.52
CA GLU A 62 8.55 8.72 -1.72
C GLU A 62 7.27 8.40 -2.50
N GLU A 63 6.39 9.39 -2.68
CA GLU A 63 5.19 9.23 -3.52
C GLU A 63 5.56 9.38 -5.01
N ARG A 64 5.26 8.37 -5.82
CA ARG A 64 5.37 8.44 -7.29
C ARG A 64 4.12 9.08 -7.90
N GLU A 65 4.26 9.63 -9.11
CA GLU A 65 3.16 10.21 -9.89
C GLU A 65 2.00 9.22 -10.16
N ASP A 66 2.29 7.91 -10.18
CA ASP A 66 1.28 6.85 -10.30
C ASP A 66 0.46 6.61 -9.01
N GLY A 67 0.73 7.34 -7.92
CA GLY A 67 0.06 7.20 -6.63
C GLY A 67 0.61 6.06 -5.76
N ILE A 68 1.70 5.42 -6.19
CA ILE A 68 2.41 4.37 -5.44
C ILE A 68 3.44 5.01 -4.50
N LEU A 69 3.49 4.52 -3.26
CA LEU A 69 4.45 4.91 -2.23
C LEU A 69 5.67 3.99 -2.29
N ASN A 70 6.84 4.56 -2.52
CA ASN A 70 8.12 3.87 -2.43
C ASN A 70 8.66 4.01 -1.01
N ILE A 71 8.79 2.89 -0.31
CA ILE A 71 9.29 2.81 1.08
C ILE A 71 10.69 2.19 1.06
N SER A 72 11.70 2.85 1.63
CA SER A 72 13.07 2.33 1.75
C SER A 72 13.65 2.49 3.13
#